data_AF-A0A1F7GXR8-F1
#
_entry.id   AF-A0A1F7GXR8-F1
#
_cell.length_a   1.000
_cell.length_b   1.000
_cell.length_c   1.000
_cell.angle_alpha   90.00
_cell.angle_beta   90.00
_cell.angle_gamma   90.00
#
_symmetry.space_group_name_H-M   'P 1'
#
loop_
_entity.id
_entity.type
_entity.pdbx_description
1 polymer ?
#
loop_
_entity_poly.entity_id
_entity_poly.type
_entity_poly.pdbx_seq_one_letter_code
_entity_poly.pdbx_strand_id
1 'polypeptide(L)'
;MNKIFLLLILVTSLFVNVFPANAQQPPTPTPTPYIGKANCDVCGYCEGAILPGRWQDCRRCLYRGFGEGDIDPSSNSTLIGLPTPDPEHFYTDFGCISTLPGEFATAVSSFFFSIIGGIAFLFFLYGAGVVATSRSDPARLNYGKRIIYGAIIGLLFALFSVFILRVISTGLGLPGFG
;
A
#
# COMPACT_ATOMS: atom_id res chain seq x y z
N MET A 1 -17.17 20.96 19.37
CA MET A 1 -16.72 20.83 17.97
C MET A 1 -15.18 20.81 17.85
N ASN A 2 -14.44 20.15 18.77
CA ASN A 2 -12.99 20.43 18.93
C ASN A 2 -12.03 19.23 18.91
N LYS A 3 -12.50 17.97 18.92
CA LYS A 3 -11.57 16.82 18.97
C LYS A 3 -11.48 16.07 17.63
N ILE A 4 -12.60 15.91 16.93
CA ILE A 4 -12.66 15.26 15.62
C ILE A 4 -12.00 16.11 14.52
N PHE A 5 -12.17 17.44 14.56
CA PHE A 5 -11.55 18.34 13.59
C PHE A 5 -10.01 18.38 13.73
N LEU A 6 -9.53 18.37 14.97
CA LEU A 6 -8.10 18.31 15.30
C LEU A 6 -7.46 16.99 14.87
N LEU A 7 -8.19 15.88 15.03
CA LEU A 7 -7.75 14.55 14.62
C LEU A 7 -7.73 14.41 13.08
N LEU A 8 -8.69 15.04 12.38
CA LEU A 8 -8.71 15.08 10.92
C LEU A 8 -7.51 15.86 10.36
N ILE A 9 -7.16 17.00 10.96
CA ILE A 9 -5.99 17.81 10.57
C ILE A 9 -4.67 17.07 10.79
N LEU A 10 -4.55 16.34 11.91
CA LEU A 10 -3.36 15.54 12.23
C LEU A 10 -3.17 14.37 11.25
N VAL A 11 -4.26 13.74 10.82
CA VAL A 11 -4.19 12.66 9.82
C VAL A 11 -3.85 13.21 8.44
N THR A 12 -4.37 14.39 8.06
CA THR A 12 -4.03 15.01 6.76
C THR A 12 -2.60 15.53 6.72
N SER A 13 -2.02 16.00 7.84
CA SER A 13 -0.62 16.48 7.86
C SER A 13 0.39 15.33 7.81
N LEU A 14 0.03 14.15 8.33
CA LEU A 14 0.85 12.94 8.22
C LEU A 14 0.94 12.43 6.77
N PHE A 15 -0.11 12.57 5.97
CA PHE A 15 -0.12 12.11 4.57
C PHE A 15 0.77 12.95 3.62
N VAL A 16 0.97 14.24 3.90
CA VAL A 16 1.75 15.14 3.01
C VAL A 16 3.26 14.92 3.15
N ASN A 17 3.72 14.43 4.31
CA ASN A 17 5.16 14.24 4.58
C ASN A 17 5.74 12.92 4.02
N VAL A 18 4.91 12.05 3.41
CA VAL A 18 5.33 10.74 2.91
C VAL A 18 5.78 10.78 1.44
N PHE A 19 5.54 11.88 0.72
CA PHE A 19 5.95 12.02 -0.68
C PHE A 19 7.13 13.01 -0.82
N PRO A 20 8.39 12.54 -0.84
CA PRO A 20 9.49 13.38 -1.28
C PRO A 20 9.35 13.66 -2.78
N ALA A 21 9.35 14.95 -3.12
CA ALA A 21 9.46 15.41 -4.49
C ALA A 21 10.88 15.21 -5.02
N ASN A 22 10.95 14.77 -6.29
CA ASN A 22 12.03 15.06 -7.24
C ASN A 22 13.37 14.34 -7.07
N ALA A 23 13.55 13.25 -7.83
CA ALA A 23 14.85 12.71 -8.21
C ALA A 23 15.17 13.15 -9.65
N GLN A 24 16.23 13.94 -9.77
CA GLN A 24 16.80 14.51 -10.98
C GLN A 24 17.64 13.41 -11.62
N GLN A 25 17.35 13.03 -12.86
CA GLN A 25 18.21 12.10 -13.61
C GLN A 25 19.41 12.86 -14.22
N PRO A 26 20.65 12.42 -13.99
CA PRO A 26 21.82 12.95 -14.69
C PRO A 26 21.91 12.44 -16.15
N PRO A 27 22.64 13.15 -17.03
CA PRO A 27 22.62 12.92 -18.48
C PRO A 27 23.29 11.62 -18.92
N THR A 28 22.80 11.09 -20.05
CA THR A 28 23.19 9.84 -20.71
C THR A 28 24.55 9.93 -21.42
N PRO A 29 25.43 8.91 -21.29
CA PRO A 29 26.48 8.64 -22.27
C PRO A 29 26.25 7.35 -23.09
N THR A 30 26.65 7.40 -24.37
CA THR A 30 26.58 6.38 -25.44
C THR A 30 27.77 5.37 -25.38
N PRO A 31 27.87 4.34 -26.27
CA PRO A 31 27.89 2.94 -25.88
C PRO A 31 29.28 2.29 -26.03
N THR A 32 29.83 1.78 -24.94
CA THR A 32 30.79 0.66 -24.96
C THR A 32 30.34 -0.35 -23.91
N PRO A 33 30.48 -1.67 -24.11
CA PRO A 33 30.06 -2.66 -23.12
C PRO A 33 31.09 -2.70 -21.99
N TYR A 34 31.05 -1.68 -21.14
CA TYR A 34 31.69 -1.69 -19.85
C TYR A 34 30.88 -2.65 -18.97
N ILE A 35 31.49 -3.74 -18.49
CA ILE A 35 30.92 -4.54 -17.40
C ILE A 35 31.06 -3.70 -16.13
N GLY A 36 30.17 -2.72 -16.01
CA GLY A 36 29.99 -1.93 -14.81
C GLY A 36 29.34 -2.81 -13.78
N LYS A 37 30.13 -3.31 -12.83
CA LYS A 37 29.60 -3.76 -11.55
C LYS A 37 29.04 -2.50 -10.90
N ALA A 38 27.73 -2.31 -10.94
CA ALA A 38 27.14 -1.24 -10.15
C ALA A 38 27.46 -1.56 -8.69
N ASN A 39 28.15 -0.63 -8.06
CA ASN A 39 28.50 -0.65 -6.64
C ASN A 39 27.25 -0.52 -5.75
N CYS A 40 26.10 -0.18 -6.32
CA CYS A 40 24.81 -0.20 -5.66
C CYS A 40 23.74 -0.81 -6.59
N ASP A 41 22.92 -1.70 -6.05
CA ASP A 41 21.75 -2.22 -6.74
C ASP A 41 20.60 -1.19 -6.77
N VAL A 42 19.60 -1.36 -7.63
CA VAL A 42 18.50 -0.39 -7.86
C VAL A 42 17.65 -0.07 -6.61
N CYS A 43 17.69 -0.90 -5.58
CA CYS A 43 17.05 -0.60 -4.28
C CYS A 43 18.03 0.00 -3.25
N GLY A 44 19.17 0.53 -3.69
CA GLY A 44 20.13 1.26 -2.86
C GLY A 44 21.05 0.39 -1.99
N TYR A 45 21.11 -0.92 -2.24
CA TYR A 45 22.06 -1.79 -1.54
C TYR A 45 23.44 -1.67 -2.16
N CYS A 46 24.42 -1.20 -1.39
CA CYS A 46 25.82 -1.13 -1.82
C CYS A 46 26.67 -2.13 -1.03
N GLU A 47 27.77 -2.61 -1.62
CA GLU A 47 28.67 -3.57 -0.99
C GLU A 47 29.17 -3.04 0.38
N GLY A 48 28.99 -3.84 1.45
CA GLY A 48 29.38 -3.48 2.82
C GLY A 48 28.38 -2.63 3.60
N ALA A 49 27.27 -2.22 2.99
CA ALA A 49 26.14 -1.62 3.72
C ALA A 49 25.30 -2.71 4.41
N ILE A 50 24.60 -2.33 5.48
CA ILE A 50 23.63 -3.21 6.13
C ILE A 50 22.50 -3.46 5.13
N LEU A 51 22.22 -4.74 4.87
CA LEU A 51 21.15 -5.15 3.96
C LEU A 51 19.80 -4.64 4.49
N PRO A 52 19.05 -3.82 3.73
CA PRO A 52 17.70 -3.46 4.14
C PRO A 52 16.84 -4.73 4.11
N GLY A 53 16.04 -4.95 5.16
CA GLY A 53 15.22 -6.16 5.30
C GLY A 53 14.23 -6.41 4.16
N ARG A 54 13.97 -5.41 3.31
CA ARG A 54 13.01 -5.47 2.18
C ARG A 54 13.67 -5.53 0.80
N TRP A 55 14.98 -5.79 0.75
CA TRP A 55 15.76 -5.89 -0.49
C TRP A 55 15.19 -6.93 -1.47
N GLN A 56 14.85 -8.13 -0.97
CA GLN A 56 14.31 -9.23 -1.79
C GLN A 56 12.99 -8.85 -2.46
N ASP A 57 12.09 -8.20 -1.72
CA ASP A 57 10.78 -7.80 -2.24
C ASP A 57 10.91 -6.73 -3.33
N CYS A 58 11.83 -5.79 -3.16
CA CYS A 58 12.12 -4.77 -4.14
C CYS A 58 12.67 -5.36 -5.44
N ARG A 59 13.64 -6.27 -5.34
CA ARG A 59 14.22 -6.94 -6.50
C ARG A 59 13.18 -7.74 -7.29
N ARG A 60 12.36 -8.54 -6.59
CA ARG A 60 11.27 -9.32 -7.19
C ARG A 60 10.21 -8.45 -7.86
N CYS A 61 10.01 -7.23 -7.36
CA CYS A 61 9.05 -6.28 -7.93
C CYS A 61 9.51 -5.72 -9.27
N LEU A 62 10.78 -5.30 -9.37
CA LEU A 62 11.32 -4.58 -10.52
C LEU A 62 11.85 -5.50 -11.64
N TYR A 63 12.19 -6.74 -11.31
CA TYR A 63 12.86 -7.69 -12.22
C TYR A 63 12.18 -9.06 -12.22
N ARG A 64 10.99 -9.17 -12.83
CA ARG A 64 10.30 -10.47 -12.94
C ARG A 64 11.02 -11.35 -13.97
N GLY A 65 11.59 -12.47 -13.51
CA GLY A 65 12.22 -13.48 -14.38
C GLY A 65 13.75 -13.46 -14.47
N PHE A 66 14.45 -12.68 -13.63
CA PHE A 66 15.90 -12.77 -13.49
C PHE A 66 16.29 -13.69 -12.34
N GLY A 67 17.02 -14.77 -12.64
CA GLY A 67 17.72 -15.61 -11.66
C GLY A 67 16.81 -16.12 -10.53
N GLU A 68 15.89 -17.03 -10.85
CA GLU A 68 15.01 -17.69 -9.87
C GLU A 68 15.84 -18.45 -8.82
N GLY A 69 16.18 -17.77 -7.73
CA GLY A 69 17.05 -18.24 -6.65
C GLY A 69 17.62 -17.06 -5.87
N ASP A 70 17.72 -17.16 -4.55
CA ASP A 70 18.28 -16.09 -3.72
C ASP A 70 19.78 -15.92 -4.02
N ILE A 71 20.11 -15.01 -4.94
CA ILE A 71 21.49 -14.58 -5.15
C ILE A 71 21.83 -13.62 -4.01
N ASP A 72 22.87 -13.96 -3.25
CA ASP A 72 23.42 -13.09 -2.21
C ASP A 72 23.87 -11.77 -2.87
N PRO A 73 23.37 -10.61 -2.42
CA PRO A 73 23.72 -9.32 -3.04
C PRO A 73 25.18 -8.92 -2.78
N SER A 74 25.87 -9.61 -1.87
CA SER A 74 27.32 -9.52 -1.67
C SER A 74 28.15 -10.20 -2.78
N SER A 75 27.54 -11.04 -3.62
CA SER A 75 28.26 -11.85 -4.61
C SER A 75 28.59 -11.10 -5.91
N ASN A 76 28.35 -9.79 -6.01
CA ASN A 76 28.67 -8.97 -7.20
C ASN A 76 28.07 -9.54 -8.51
N SER A 77 27.00 -10.32 -8.36
CA SER A 77 26.31 -11.09 -9.40
C SER A 77 24.90 -10.55 -9.64
N THR A 78 24.44 -9.60 -8.82
CA THR A 78 23.10 -8.97 -8.92
C THR A 78 22.94 -8.02 -10.11
N LEU A 79 24.01 -7.71 -10.88
CA LEU A 79 23.96 -6.80 -12.05
C LEU A 79 24.77 -7.23 -13.28
N ILE A 80 25.12 -8.50 -13.42
CA ILE A 80 25.74 -8.96 -14.67
C ILE A 80 24.60 -9.27 -15.67
N GLY A 81 24.43 -8.40 -16.68
CA GLY A 81 23.46 -8.60 -17.77
C GLY A 81 22.01 -8.23 -17.42
N LEU A 82 21.81 -7.11 -16.71
CA LEU A 82 20.50 -6.67 -16.22
C LEU A 82 19.48 -6.51 -17.38
N PRO A 83 18.22 -7.00 -17.22
CA PRO A 83 17.15 -6.60 -18.11
C PRO A 83 16.79 -5.15 -17.78
N THR A 84 16.16 -4.45 -18.70
CA THR A 84 15.50 -3.19 -18.34
C THR A 84 14.47 -3.46 -17.24
N PRO A 85 14.43 -2.66 -16.15
CA PRO A 85 13.39 -2.82 -15.13
C PRO A 85 12.02 -2.69 -15.77
N ASP A 86 11.05 -3.46 -15.29
CA ASP A 86 9.68 -3.38 -15.78
C ASP A 86 9.14 -1.96 -15.52
N PRO A 87 8.88 -1.13 -16.55
CA PRO A 87 8.45 0.26 -16.35
C PRO A 87 7.06 0.37 -15.72
N GLU A 88 6.36 -0.75 -15.64
CA GLU A 88 5.01 -0.88 -15.12
C GLU A 88 4.97 -1.14 -13.61
N HIS A 89 6.11 -1.40 -12.96
CA HIS A 89 6.16 -1.76 -11.53
C HIS A 89 7.10 -0.85 -10.76
N PHE A 90 6.59 -0.29 -9.66
CA PHE A 90 7.38 0.52 -8.75
C PHE A 90 7.35 -0.10 -7.36
N TYR A 91 8.53 -0.24 -6.75
CA TYR A 91 8.64 -0.65 -5.37
C TYR A 91 8.50 0.57 -4.46
N THR A 92 7.45 0.57 -3.64
CA THR A 92 7.18 1.62 -2.66
C THR A 92 7.25 1.05 -1.25
N ASP A 93 7.17 1.91 -0.23
CA ASP A 93 7.10 1.44 1.15
C ASP A 93 5.81 0.65 1.46
N PHE A 94 4.80 0.76 0.59
CA PHE A 94 3.59 -0.05 0.64
C PHE A 94 3.70 -1.39 -0.12
N GLY A 95 4.87 -1.68 -0.69
CA GLY A 95 5.14 -2.86 -1.49
C GLY A 95 5.21 -2.57 -2.99
N CYS A 96 5.15 -3.64 -3.78
CA CYS A 96 5.17 -3.55 -5.24
C CYS A 96 3.83 -3.05 -5.76
N ILE A 97 3.83 -1.91 -6.45
CA ILE A 97 2.64 -1.33 -7.07
C ILE A 97 2.83 -1.31 -8.57
N SER A 98 1.89 -1.91 -9.29
CA SER A 98 1.82 -1.83 -10.75
C SER A 98 1.11 -0.55 -11.17
N THR A 99 1.54 0.10 -12.24
CA THR A 99 0.88 1.25 -12.87
C THR A 99 -0.21 0.84 -13.85
N LEU A 100 -0.39 -0.47 -14.09
CA LEU A 100 -1.54 -0.97 -14.81
C LEU A 100 -2.83 -0.58 -14.07
N PRO A 101 -3.83 -0.01 -14.76
CA PRO A 101 -5.02 0.55 -14.12
C PRO A 101 -5.82 -0.48 -13.31
N GLY A 102 -5.73 -1.75 -13.72
CA GLY A 102 -6.37 -2.87 -13.04
C GLY A 102 -5.70 -3.26 -11.72
N GLU A 103 -4.43 -3.64 -11.79
CA GLU A 103 -3.62 -4.04 -10.63
C GLU A 103 -3.49 -2.90 -9.60
N PHE A 104 -3.37 -1.65 -10.08
CA PHE A 104 -3.32 -0.47 -9.23
C PHE A 104 -4.60 -0.33 -8.39
N ALA A 105 -5.77 -0.50 -9.01
CA ALA A 105 -7.05 -0.38 -8.31
C ALA A 105 -7.23 -1.49 -7.25
N THR A 106 -6.75 -2.70 -7.53
CA THR A 106 -6.77 -3.81 -6.57
C THR A 106 -5.84 -3.55 -5.38
N ALA A 107 -4.61 -3.11 -5.64
CA ALA A 107 -3.66 -2.78 -4.59
C ALA A 107 -4.20 -1.66 -3.68
N VAL A 108 -4.69 -0.57 -4.29
CA VAL A 108 -5.21 0.59 -3.56
C VAL A 108 -6.49 0.25 -2.79
N SER A 109 -7.43 -0.48 -3.39
CA SER A 109 -8.66 -0.86 -2.71
C SER A 109 -8.41 -1.76 -1.50
N SER A 110 -7.49 -2.71 -1.60
CA SER A 110 -7.11 -3.59 -0.47
C SER A 110 -6.56 -2.80 0.72
N PHE A 111 -5.75 -1.78 0.45
CA PHE A 111 -5.19 -0.91 1.47
C PHE A 111 -6.28 -0.09 2.17
N PHE A 112 -7.18 0.54 1.41
CA PHE A 112 -8.30 1.29 1.99
C PHE A 112 -9.22 0.41 2.83
N PHE A 113 -9.49 -0.82 2.39
CA PHE A 113 -10.31 -1.76 3.17
C PHE A 113 -9.71 -2.12 4.51
N SER A 114 -8.39 -2.28 4.58
CA SER A 114 -7.70 -2.54 5.85
C SER A 114 -7.94 -1.40 6.84
N ILE A 115 -7.79 -0.15 6.38
CA ILE A 115 -8.01 1.05 7.22
C ILE A 115 -9.48 1.19 7.62
N ILE A 116 -10.41 1.10 6.66
CA ILE A 116 -11.85 1.26 6.92
C ILE A 116 -12.36 0.16 7.85
N GLY A 117 -11.94 -1.09 7.64
CA GLY A 117 -12.28 -2.22 8.49
C GLY A 117 -11.76 -2.02 9.92
N GLY A 118 -10.53 -1.56 10.08
CA GLY A 118 -9.95 -1.27 11.40
C GLY A 118 -10.68 -0.15 12.15
N ILE A 119 -11.01 0.95 11.46
CA ILE A 119 -11.75 2.06 12.06
C ILE A 119 -13.16 1.63 12.43
N ALA A 120 -13.88 0.93 11.54
CA ALA A 120 -15.22 0.42 11.82
C ALA A 120 -15.24 -0.53 13.02
N PHE A 121 -14.23 -1.40 13.13
CA PHE A 121 -14.08 -2.31 14.26
C PHE A 121 -13.87 -1.56 15.59
N LEU A 122 -13.06 -0.51 15.61
CA LEU A 122 -12.87 0.33 16.80
C LEU A 122 -14.17 1.04 17.23
N PHE A 123 -14.94 1.59 16.29
CA PHE A 123 -16.23 2.19 16.61
C PHE A 123 -17.25 1.17 17.10
N PHE A 124 -17.24 -0.05 16.55
CA PHE A 124 -18.07 -1.15 17.03
C PHE A 124 -17.74 -1.51 18.49
N LEU A 125 -16.46 -1.68 18.81
CA LEU A 125 -16.01 -1.95 20.20
C LEU A 125 -16.39 -0.81 21.15
N TYR A 126 -16.22 0.45 20.73
CA TYR A 126 -16.60 1.60 21.53
C TYR A 126 -18.11 1.62 21.82
N GLY A 127 -18.94 1.42 20.79
CA GLY A 127 -20.39 1.33 20.94
C GLY A 127 -20.82 0.18 21.86
N ALA A 128 -20.19 -0.99 21.72
CA ALA A 128 -20.42 -2.14 22.59
C ALA A 128 -20.07 -1.85 24.05
N GLY A 129 -18.92 -1.21 24.30
CA GLY A 129 -18.50 -0.80 25.65
C GLY A 129 -19.45 0.21 26.29
N VAL A 130 -19.97 1.17 25.52
CA VAL A 130 -20.99 2.12 26.00
C VAL A 130 -22.28 1.40 26.39
N VAL A 131 -22.77 0.47 25.57
CA VAL A 131 -23.98 -0.31 25.88
C VAL A 131 -23.77 -1.18 27.13
N ALA A 132 -22.62 -1.86 27.24
CA ALA A 132 -22.31 -2.73 28.38
C ALA A 132 -22.19 -1.96 29.72
N THR A 133 -21.71 -0.71 29.69
CA THR A 133 -21.54 0.14 30.89
C THR A 133 -22.73 1.05 31.17
N SER A 134 -23.79 0.96 30.37
CA SER A 134 -25.02 1.73 30.55
C SER A 134 -25.83 1.16 31.71
N ARG A 135 -25.54 1.62 32.93
CA ARG A 135 -26.26 1.26 34.17
C ARG A 135 -27.72 1.73 34.14
N SER A 136 -28.58 1.00 33.42
CA SER A 136 -30.03 1.25 33.24
C SER A 136 -30.44 2.64 32.75
N ASP A 137 -29.51 3.46 32.25
CA ASP A 137 -29.80 4.76 31.66
C ASP A 137 -30.25 4.59 30.18
N PRO A 138 -31.52 4.88 29.85
CA PRO A 138 -32.04 4.71 28.49
C PRO A 138 -31.35 5.63 27.47
N ALA A 139 -30.80 6.77 27.89
CA ALA A 139 -30.11 7.69 26.98
C ALA A 139 -28.79 7.09 26.47
N ARG A 140 -27.99 6.52 27.38
CA ARG A 140 -26.70 5.89 27.03
C ARG A 140 -26.86 4.60 26.23
N LEU A 141 -27.90 3.82 26.54
CA LEU A 141 -28.24 2.63 25.77
C LEU A 141 -28.57 2.96 24.31
N ASN A 142 -29.43 3.96 24.08
CA ASN A 142 -29.82 4.38 22.73
C ASN A 142 -28.65 5.00 21.97
N TYR A 143 -27.77 5.75 22.66
CA TYR A 143 -26.56 6.30 22.06
C TYR A 143 -25.59 5.20 21.61
N GLY A 144 -25.29 4.22 22.47
CA GLY A 144 -24.42 3.09 22.12
C GLY A 144 -24.97 2.27 20.95
N LYS A 145 -26.28 2.00 20.94
CA LYS A 145 -26.96 1.35 19.80
C LYS A 145 -26.77 2.12 18.49
N ARG A 146 -26.93 3.45 18.51
CA ARG A 146 -26.76 4.27 17.31
C ARG A 146 -25.34 4.18 16.75
N ILE A 147 -24.32 4.13 17.61
CA ILE A 147 -22.92 3.96 17.18
C ILE A 147 -22.71 2.59 16.53
N ILE A 148 -23.21 1.53 17.14
CA ILE A 148 -23.09 0.17 16.60
C ILE A 148 -23.74 0.07 15.22
N TYR A 149 -24.97 0.57 15.07
CA TYR A 149 -25.66 0.60 13.78
C TYR A 149 -24.90 1.43 12.74
N GLY A 150 -24.39 2.60 13.13
CA GLY A 150 -23.57 3.44 12.25
C GLY A 150 -22.30 2.74 11.77
N ALA A 151 -21.60 2.04 12.65
CA ALA A 151 -20.39 1.27 12.31
C ALA A 151 -20.70 0.12 11.33
N ILE A 152 -21.78 -0.63 11.58
CA ILE A 152 -22.21 -1.73 10.72
C ILE A 152 -22.61 -1.23 9.33
N ILE A 153 -23.42 -0.18 9.27
CA ILE A 153 -23.89 0.41 7.99
C ILE A 153 -22.71 0.98 7.20
N GLY A 154 -21.76 1.67 7.86
CA GLY A 154 -20.57 2.19 7.21
C GLY A 154 -19.68 1.09 6.63
N LEU A 155 -19.49 -0.02 7.36
CA LEU A 155 -18.73 -1.17 6.88
C LEU A 155 -19.41 -1.85 5.70
N LEU A 156 -20.74 -2.07 5.78
CA LEU A 156 -21.55 -2.61 4.69
C LEU A 156 -21.44 -1.72 3.44
N PHE A 157 -21.55 -0.40 3.59
CA PHE A 157 -21.44 0.53 2.48
C PHE A 157 -20.08 0.42 1.76
N ALA A 158 -18.99 0.34 2.51
CA ALA A 158 -17.64 0.16 1.94
C ALA A 158 -17.52 -1.17 1.18
N LEU A 159 -18.02 -2.27 1.74
CA LEU A 159 -18.03 -3.58 1.09
C LEU A 159 -18.86 -3.57 -0.21
N PHE A 160 -20.06 -2.99 -0.15
CA PHE A 160 -20.93 -2.88 -1.32
C PHE A 160 -20.30 -2.02 -2.43
N SER A 161 -19.57 -0.95 -2.07
CA SER A 161 -18.89 -0.10 -3.05
C SER A 161 -17.97 -0.92 -3.96
N VAL A 162 -17.11 -1.78 -3.40
CA VAL A 162 -16.20 -2.59 -4.24
C VAL A 162 -16.87 -3.80 -4.84
N PHE A 163 -17.90 -4.36 -4.19
CA PHE A 163 -18.73 -5.38 -4.83
C PHE A 163 -19.32 -4.88 -6.15
N ILE A 164 -19.90 -3.66 -6.16
CA ILE A 164 -20.43 -3.05 -7.39
C ILE A 164 -19.32 -2.83 -8.42
N LEU A 165 -18.14 -2.34 -8.00
CA LEU A 165 -17.01 -2.16 -8.92
C LEU A 165 -16.57 -3.47 -9.58
N ARG A 166 -16.53 -4.58 -8.84
CA ARG A 166 -16.19 -5.92 -9.38
C ARG A 166 -17.27 -6.47 -10.32
N VAL A 167 -18.55 -6.23 -10.01
CA VAL A 167 -19.65 -6.63 -10.90
C VAL A 167 -19.59 -5.87 -12.22
N ILE A 168 -19.31 -4.56 -12.18
CA ILE A 168 -19.16 -3.75 -13.38
C ILE A 168 -17.90 -4.17 -14.16
N SER A 169 -16.79 -4.45 -13.47
CA SER A 169 -15.53 -4.80 -14.15
C SER A 169 -15.62 -6.12 -14.91
N THR A 170 -16.23 -7.14 -14.30
CA THR A 170 -16.48 -8.45 -14.93
C THR A 170 -17.54 -8.36 -16.03
N GLY A 171 -18.55 -7.49 -15.88
CA GLY A 171 -19.62 -7.29 -16.88
C GLY A 171 -19.21 -6.49 -18.11
N LEU A 172 -18.31 -5.51 -17.99
CA LEU A 172 -17.81 -4.69 -19.12
C LEU A 172 -16.55 -5.26 -19.80
N GLY A 173 -16.01 -6.37 -19.30
CA GLY A 173 -14.87 -7.05 -19.93
C GLY A 173 -13.61 -6.20 -20.01
N LEU A 174 -13.37 -5.31 -19.04
CA LEU A 174 -12.11 -4.57 -18.92
C LEU A 174 -11.05 -5.52 -18.32
N PRO A 175 -10.09 -6.03 -19.12
CA PRO A 175 -9.06 -6.92 -18.61
C PRO A 175 -8.16 -6.14 -17.64
N GLY A 176 -8.16 -6.52 -16.36
CA GLY A 176 -7.28 -5.95 -15.34
C GLY A 176 -7.90 -5.76 -13.95
N PHE A 177 -9.23 -5.76 -13.81
CA PHE A 177 -9.88 -5.61 -12.49
C PHE A 177 -10.32 -6.97 -11.91
N GLY A 178 -9.42 -7.96 -11.92
CA GLY A 178 -9.67 -9.32 -11.44
C GLY A 178 -8.41 -9.94 -10.87
#